data_AF-A0A7Y3H9B6-F1
#
_entry.id   AF-A0A7Y3H9B6-F1
#
_cell.length_a   1.000
_cell.length_b   1.000
_cell.length_c   1.000
_cell.angle_alpha   90.00
_cell.angle_beta   90.00
_cell.angle_gamma   90.00
#
_symmetry.space_group_name_H-M   'P 1'
#
loop_
_entity.id
_entity.type
_entity.pdbx_description
1 polymer ?
#
loop_
_entity_poly.entity_id
_entity_poly.type
_entity_poly.pdbx_seq_one_letter_code
_entity_poly.pdbx_strand_id
1 'polypeptide(L)'
;MWSEAEADRLHACIECGCCDFVCPSQIPLVDWFRYGKDELRQQALDQQAADLARVRFEARERRLERIKQQKRERIKLRKQALSNRSEQQKKVAAAVERASNRKSGMTEQGSEE
;
A
#
# COMPACT_ATOMS: atom_id res chain seq x y z
N MET A 1 -21.33 -19.43 14.63
CA MET A 1 -22.79 -19.54 14.82
C MET A 1 -23.55 -19.62 13.50
N TRP A 2 -23.21 -18.91 12.41
CA TRP A 2 -23.62 -19.32 11.05
C TRP A 2 -22.59 -20.21 10.34
N SER A 3 -21.31 -20.05 10.68
CA SER A 3 -20.20 -20.92 10.24
C SER A 3 -20.35 -22.38 10.66
N GLU A 4 -21.06 -22.65 11.76
CA GLU A 4 -21.36 -24.01 12.21
C GLU A 4 -22.49 -24.62 11.37
N ALA A 5 -23.53 -23.83 11.09
CA ALA A 5 -24.59 -24.22 10.16
C ALA A 5 -24.04 -24.44 8.73
N GLU A 6 -23.02 -23.69 8.32
CA GLU A 6 -22.28 -23.95 7.08
C GLU A 6 -21.63 -25.34 7.07
N ALA A 7 -20.97 -25.73 8.18
CA ALA A 7 -20.38 -27.06 8.34
C ALA A 7 -21.45 -28.17 8.28
N ASP A 8 -22.64 -27.90 8.81
CA ASP A 8 -23.83 -28.77 8.72
C ASP A 8 -24.57 -28.68 7.36
N ARG A 9 -23.92 -28.12 6.33
CA ARG A 9 -24.41 -28.04 4.95
C ARG A 9 -25.63 -27.15 4.75
N LEU A 10 -25.72 -26.02 5.44
CA LEU A 10 -26.75 -25.01 5.18
C LEU A 10 -26.84 -24.61 3.70
N HIS A 11 -25.71 -24.58 2.97
CA HIS A 11 -25.69 -24.28 1.53
C HIS A 11 -26.33 -25.35 0.64
N ALA A 12 -26.52 -26.58 1.12
CA ALA A 12 -27.20 -27.63 0.37
C ALA A 12 -28.72 -27.47 0.36
N CYS A 13 -29.29 -26.68 1.28
CA CYS A 13 -30.71 -26.36 1.27
C CYS A 13 -31.07 -25.58 -0.01
N ILE A 14 -32.12 -26.00 -0.74
CA ILE A 14 -32.58 -25.34 -1.97
C ILE A 14 -33.72 -24.33 -1.72
N GLU A 15 -34.07 -24.07 -0.46
CA GLU A 15 -35.08 -23.08 -0.06
C GLU A 15 -36.49 -23.35 -0.62
N CYS A 16 -36.88 -24.62 -0.71
CA CYS A 16 -38.18 -25.04 -1.25
C CYS A 16 -39.38 -24.73 -0.34
N GLY A 17 -39.18 -24.39 0.94
CA GLY A 17 -40.28 -24.06 1.86
C GLY A 17 -40.97 -25.25 2.51
N CYS A 18 -40.60 -26.49 2.19
CA CYS A 18 -41.27 -27.68 2.76
C CYS A 18 -41.16 -27.75 4.29
N CYS A 19 -40.03 -27.30 4.86
CA CYS A 19 -39.82 -27.29 6.32
C CYS A 19 -40.74 -26.30 7.05
N ASP A 20 -41.09 -25.18 6.42
CA ASP A 20 -41.95 -24.17 7.02
C ASP A 20 -43.40 -24.64 7.03
N PHE A 21 -43.82 -25.24 5.90
CA PHE A 21 -45.17 -25.75 5.72
C PHE A 21 -45.51 -26.89 6.68
N VAL A 22 -44.56 -27.80 6.93
CA VAL A 22 -44.77 -28.96 7.82
C VAL A 22 -44.60 -28.63 9.30
N CYS A 23 -44.07 -27.46 9.65
CA CYS A 23 -43.72 -27.13 11.03
C CYS A 23 -44.97 -26.98 11.91
N PRO A 24 -45.16 -27.80 12.96
CA PRO A 24 -46.32 -27.68 13.85
C PRO A 24 -46.31 -26.40 14.69
N SER A 25 -45.15 -25.76 14.80
CA SER A 25 -44.94 -24.51 15.56
C SER A 25 -45.01 -23.25 14.69
N GLN A 26 -45.31 -23.39 13.39
CA GLN A 26 -45.40 -22.27 12.44
C GLN A 26 -44.15 -21.38 12.40
N ILE A 27 -42.96 -21.97 12.59
CA ILE A 27 -41.68 -21.26 12.52
C ILE A 27 -41.28 -21.09 11.04
N PRO A 28 -40.92 -19.87 10.59
CA PRO A 28 -40.45 -19.64 9.22
C PRO A 28 -38.96 -20.03 9.08
N LEU A 29 -38.65 -21.33 9.08
CA LEU A 29 -37.29 -21.86 9.00
C LEU A 29 -36.55 -21.43 7.73
N VAL A 30 -37.21 -21.37 6.56
CA VAL A 30 -36.55 -20.95 5.31
C VAL A 30 -36.09 -19.50 5.37
N ASP A 31 -36.84 -18.62 6.03
CA ASP A 31 -36.43 -17.22 6.18
C ASP A 31 -35.15 -17.10 7.02
N TRP A 32 -35.03 -17.90 8.08
CA TRP A 32 -33.79 -18.00 8.87
C TRP A 32 -32.63 -18.59 8.07
N PHE A 33 -32.89 -19.62 7.25
CA PHE A 33 -31.85 -20.20 6.39
C PHE A 33 -31.36 -19.22 5.32
N ARG A 34 -32.27 -18.45 4.71
CA ARG A 34 -31.93 -17.38 3.77
C ARG A 34 -31.06 -16.32 4.43
N TYR A 35 -31.50 -15.83 5.59
CA TYR A 35 -30.73 -14.87 6.38
C TYR A 35 -29.33 -15.40 6.70
N GLY A 36 -29.23 -16.64 7.18
CA GLY A 36 -27.94 -17.27 7.47
C GLY A 36 -27.02 -17.41 6.25
N LYS A 37 -27.57 -17.78 5.09
CA LYS A 37 -26.82 -17.84 3.83
C LYS A 37 -26.35 -16.47 3.37
N ASP A 38 -27.18 -15.45 3.51
CA ASP A 38 -26.82 -14.08 3.16
C ASP A 38 -25.71 -13.56 4.07
N GLU A 39 -25.79 -13.83 5.36
CA GLU A 39 -24.75 -13.48 6.34
C GLU A 39 -23.40 -14.15 6.00
N LEU A 40 -23.42 -15.45 5.68
CA LEU A 40 -22.22 -16.18 5.23
C LEU A 40 -21.65 -15.60 3.93
N ARG A 41 -22.53 -15.21 2.99
CA ARG A 41 -22.11 -14.55 1.74
C ARG A 41 -21.42 -13.21 2.03
N GLN A 42 -21.97 -12.39 2.92
CA GLN A 42 -21.35 -11.11 3.28
C GLN A 42 -19.98 -11.33 3.93
N GLN A 43 -19.87 -12.29 4.85
CA GLN A 43 -18.59 -12.63 5.46
C GLN A 43 -17.54 -13.06 4.42
N ALA A 44 -17.93 -13.84 3.41
CA ALA A 44 -17.02 -14.23 2.33
C ALA A 44 -16.57 -13.02 1.49
N LEU A 45 -17.47 -12.08 1.19
CA LEU A 45 -17.13 -10.85 0.47
C LEU A 45 -16.16 -9.97 1.26
N ASP A 46 -16.41 -9.81 2.56
CA ASP A 46 -15.54 -9.04 3.46
C ASP A 46 -14.14 -9.64 3.56
N GLN A 47 -14.04 -10.98 3.65
CA GLN A 47 -12.76 -11.69 3.64
C GLN A 47 -12.01 -11.46 2.32
N GLN A 48 -12.68 -11.57 1.17
CA GLN A 48 -12.06 -11.29 -0.13
C GLN A 48 -11.57 -9.84 -0.22
N ALA A 49 -12.35 -8.88 0.27
CA ALA A 49 -11.94 -7.48 0.30
C ALA A 49 -10.70 -7.25 1.18
N ALA A 50 -10.66 -7.89 2.36
CA ALA A 50 -9.52 -7.85 3.27
C ALA A 50 -8.26 -8.48 2.65
N ASP A 51 -8.40 -9.61 1.94
CA ASP A 51 -7.29 -10.26 1.24
C ASP A 51 -6.73 -9.39 0.11
N LEU A 52 -7.60 -8.76 -0.69
CA LEU A 52 -7.17 -7.83 -1.73
C LEU A 52 -6.46 -6.62 -1.14
N ALA A 53 -6.93 -6.10 0.00
CA ALA A 53 -6.27 -5.01 0.71
C ALA A 53 -4.88 -5.41 1.20
N ARG A 54 -4.75 -6.62 1.78
CA ARG A 54 -3.47 -7.19 2.21
C ARG A 54 -2.48 -7.31 1.05
N VAL A 55 -2.90 -7.87 -0.09
CA VAL A 55 -2.05 -8.00 -1.29
C VAL A 55 -1.56 -6.64 -1.78
N ARG A 56 -2.44 -5.63 -1.83
CA ARG A 56 -2.07 -4.26 -2.22
C ARG A 56 -1.07 -3.63 -1.24
N PHE A 57 -1.27 -3.84 0.06
CA PHE A 57 -0.39 -3.35 1.11
C PHE A 57 1.01 -3.95 0.98
N GLU A 58 1.12 -5.28 0.91
CA GLU A 58 2.40 -5.97 0.75
C GLU A 58 3.14 -5.54 -0.53
N ALA A 59 2.41 -5.37 -1.64
CA ALA A 59 3.00 -4.89 -2.89
C ALA A 59 3.58 -3.47 -2.76
N ARG A 60 2.89 -2.59 -2.02
CA ARG A 60 3.37 -1.24 -1.72
C ARG A 60 4.61 -1.28 -0.83
N GLU A 61 4.62 -2.08 0.21
CA GLU A 61 5.78 -2.21 1.10
C GLU A 61 7.01 -2.71 0.35
N ARG A 62 6.87 -3.76 -0.47
CA ARG A 62 7.96 -4.26 -1.33
C ARG A 62 8.54 -3.18 -2.24
N ARG A 63 7.68 -2.31 -2.79
CA ARG A 63 8.13 -1.17 -3.61
C ARG A 63 8.90 -0.14 -2.77
N LEU A 64 8.38 0.22 -1.60
CA LEU A 64 9.00 1.20 -0.72
C LEU A 64 10.36 0.72 -0.21
N GLU A 65 10.48 -0.54 0.19
CA GLU A 65 11.73 -1.14 0.66
C GLU A 65 12.79 -1.13 -0.45
N ARG A 66 12.42 -1.49 -1.70
CA ARG A 66 13.32 -1.40 -2.86
C ARG A 66 13.82 0.03 -3.09
N ILE A 67 12.93 1.01 -3.06
CA ILE A 67 13.29 2.42 -3.24
C ILE A 67 14.22 2.88 -2.10
N LYS A 68 13.94 2.46 -0.87
CA LYS A 68 14.75 2.79 0.32
C LYS A 68 16.15 2.21 0.21
N GLN A 69 16.27 0.96 -0.23
CA GLN A 69 17.56 0.30 -0.47
C GLN A 69 18.36 1.00 -1.57
N GLN A 70 17.75 1.25 -2.73
CA GLN A 70 18.38 1.99 -3.83
C GLN A 70 18.84 3.41 -3.40
N LYS A 71 18.03 4.11 -2.60
CA LYS A 71 18.41 5.42 -2.04
C LYS A 71 19.60 5.30 -1.08
N ARG A 72 19.60 4.31 -0.18
CA ARG A 72 20.70 4.06 0.76
C ARG A 72 22.00 3.76 0.02
N GLU A 73 21.96 2.93 -1.02
CA GLU A 73 23.14 2.60 -1.86
C GLU A 73 23.66 3.83 -2.60
N ARG A 74 22.79 4.63 -3.23
CA ARG A 74 23.17 5.88 -3.88
C ARG A 74 23.84 6.86 -2.91
N ILE A 75 23.30 7.00 -1.69
CA ILE A 75 23.89 7.87 -0.67
C ILE A 75 25.25 7.33 -0.23
N LYS A 76 25.39 6.01 -0.01
CA LYS A 76 26.68 5.37 0.32
C LYS A 76 27.73 5.61 -0.75
N LEU A 77 27.40 5.39 -2.03
CA LEU A 77 28.30 5.62 -3.16
C LEU A 77 28.72 7.09 -3.25
N ARG A 78 27.77 8.02 -3.12
CA ARG A 78 28.06 9.47 -3.10
C ARG A 78 28.97 9.83 -1.93
N LYS A 79 28.72 9.29 -0.74
CA LYS A 79 29.54 9.53 0.46
C LYS A 79 30.96 8.99 0.27
N GLN A 80 31.12 7.81 -0.31
CA GLN A 80 32.43 7.23 -0.63
C GLN A 80 33.19 8.09 -1.64
N ALA A 81 32.54 8.53 -2.73
CA ALA A 81 33.16 9.43 -3.72
C ALA A 81 33.56 10.79 -3.14
N LEU A 82 32.88 11.23 -2.07
CA LEU A 82 33.17 12.46 -1.33
C LEU A 82 34.19 12.26 -0.19
N SER A 83 34.77 11.08 0.02
CA SER A 83 35.67 10.85 1.15
C SER A 83 37.07 11.44 0.99
N ASN A 84 37.49 11.79 -0.23
CA ASN A 84 38.78 12.42 -0.50
C ASN A 84 38.79 13.90 -0.10
N ARG A 85 39.16 14.18 1.16
CA ARG A 85 39.17 15.53 1.74
C ARG A 85 40.05 16.54 0.98
N SER A 86 41.20 16.11 0.44
CA SER A 86 42.09 16.99 -0.33
C SER A 86 41.52 17.35 -1.71
N GLU A 87 40.84 16.41 -2.36
CA GLU A 87 40.20 16.58 -3.67
C GLU A 87 38.94 17.46 -3.56
N GLN A 88 38.21 17.34 -2.44
CA GLN A 88 37.10 18.24 -2.11
C GLN A 88 37.56 19.67 -1.86
N GLN A 89 38.64 19.89 -1.09
CA GLN A 89 39.17 21.23 -0.85
C GLN A 89 39.57 21.92 -2.17
N LYS A 90 40.20 21.19 -3.11
CA LYS A 90 40.52 21.71 -4.45
C LYS A 90 39.28 22.07 -5.27
N LYS A 91 38.24 21.22 -5.26
CA LYS A 91 36.98 21.46 -5.98
C LYS A 91 36.19 22.65 -5.40
N VAL A 92 36.20 22.82 -4.08
CA VAL A 92 35.57 23.97 -3.40
C VAL A 92 36.32 25.27 -3.73
N ALA A 93 37.65 25.28 -3.65
CA ALA A 93 38.47 26.44 -4.03
C ALA A 93 38.19 26.90 -5.48
N ALA A 94 38.20 25.96 -6.44
CA ALA A 94 37.91 26.26 -7.85
C ALA A 94 36.44 26.67 -8.13
N ALA A 95 35.50 26.33 -7.25
CA ALA A 95 34.11 26.78 -7.37
C ALA A 95 33.92 28.20 -6.79
N VAL A 96 34.58 28.49 -5.66
CA VAL A 96 34.61 29.84 -5.05
C VAL A 96 35.25 30.83 -6.02
N GLU A 97 36.35 30.45 -6.67
CA GLU A 97 37.03 31.27 -7.67
C GLU A 97 36.16 31.57 -8.91
N ARG A 98 35.40 30.58 -9.41
CA ARG A 98 34.43 30.80 -10.49
C ARG A 98 33.26 31.69 -10.07
N ALA A 99 32.80 31.58 -8.82
CA ALA A 99 31.73 32.41 -8.29
C ALA A 99 32.18 33.87 -8.08
N SER A 100 33.43 34.09 -7.60
CA SER A 100 34.00 35.43 -7.53
C SER A 100 34.16 36.06 -8.91
N ASN A 101 34.62 35.30 -9.91
CA ASN A 101 34.81 35.81 -11.27
C ASN A 101 33.49 36.14 -11.99
N ARG A 102 32.40 35.41 -11.69
CA ARG A 102 31.05 35.75 -12.16
C ARG A 102 30.48 36.98 -11.47
N LYS A 103 30.83 37.20 -10.21
CA LYS A 103 30.34 38.35 -9.44
C LYS A 103 30.99 39.66 -9.90
N SER A 104 32.29 39.63 -10.22
CA SER A 104 32.98 40.76 -10.85
C SER A 104 32.44 41.07 -12.25
N GLY A 105 32.09 40.06 -13.04
CA GLY A 105 31.45 40.25 -14.36
C GLY A 105 29.99 40.75 -14.32
N MET A 106 29.25 40.50 -13.23
CA MET A 106 27.88 41.02 -13.05
C MET A 106 27.87 42.48 -12.57
N THR A 107 28.92 42.94 -11.89
CA THR A 107 29.05 44.33 -11.44
C THR A 107 29.43 45.31 -12.57
N GLU A 108 29.94 44.83 -13.71
CA GLU A 108 30.29 45.67 -14.87
C GLU A 108 29.13 45.88 -15.86
N GLN A 109 28.06 45.08 -15.82
CA GLN A 109 26.92 45.18 -16.77
C GLN A 109 25.71 45.98 -16.24
N GLY A 110 25.77 46.53 -15.02
CA GLY A 110 24.68 47.31 -14.41
C GLY A 110 24.90 48.83 -14.39
N SER A 111 25.89 49.34 -15.14
CA SER A 111 26.27 50.77 -15.16
C SER A 111 26.13 51.45 -16.53
N GLU A 112 25.46 50.81 -17.49
CA GLU A 112 25.13 51.39 -18.81
C GLU A 112 23.61 51.36 -19.04
N GLU A 113 22.87 52.13 -18.24
CA GLU A 113 21.55 52.71 -18.60
C GLU A 113 21.37 54.04 -17.84
#